data_AF-A0A3L7LU72-F1
#
_entry.id   AF-A0A3L7LU72-F1
#
_cell.length_a   1.000
_cell.length_b   1.000
_cell.length_c   1.000
_cell.angle_alpha   90.00
_cell.angle_beta   90.00
_cell.angle_gamma   90.00
#
_symmetry.space_group_name_H-M   'P 1'
#
loop_
_entity.id
_entity.type
_entity.pdbx_description
1 polymer ?
#
loop_
_entity_poly.entity_id
_entity_poly.type
_entity_poly.pdbx_seq_one_letter_code
_entity_poly.pdbx_strand_id
1 'polypeptide(L)'
;MVEIAKRIGMRALLLMVFPLLLWASGWQWQPENDCRWLKGWYWLTQTVTSPWGAPLTNALLISWFLWCLRYRLKPALGLAAILTATLLIGQGMKSFIKEWGQKPRPYVVWLEKYY
;
A
#
# COMPACT_ATOMS: atom_id res chain seq x y z
N MET A 1 -3.80 26.43 0.51
CA MET A 1 -2.88 25.42 1.07
C MET A 1 -3.52 24.64 2.23
N VAL A 2 -4.00 25.30 3.28
CA VAL A 2 -4.54 24.66 4.50
C VAL A 2 -5.76 23.77 4.23
N GLU A 3 -6.69 24.15 3.35
CA GLU A 3 -7.85 23.30 3.04
C GLU A 3 -7.51 22.00 2.32
N ILE A 4 -6.49 22.00 1.46
CA ILE A 4 -6.01 20.79 0.78
C ILE A 4 -5.35 19.87 1.81
N ALA A 5 -4.48 20.42 2.66
CA ALA A 5 -3.86 19.69 3.76
C ALA A 5 -4.91 19.12 4.73
N LYS A 6 -5.96 19.89 5.06
CA LYS A 6 -7.08 19.43 5.91
C LYS A 6 -7.84 18.27 5.27
N ARG A 7 -8.12 18.32 3.96
CA ARG A 7 -8.77 17.21 3.24
C ARG A 7 -7.89 15.97 3.20
N ILE A 8 -6.58 16.13 2.96
CA ILE A 8 -5.63 15.01 2.98
C ILE A 8 -5.54 14.41 4.38
N GLY A 9 -5.41 15.24 5.42
CA GLY A 9 -5.36 14.81 6.82
C GLY A 9 -6.63 14.09 7.26
N MET A 10 -7.80 14.58 6.86
CA MET A 10 -9.08 13.91 7.16
C MET A 10 -9.19 12.54 6.46
N ARG A 11 -8.73 12.43 5.22
CA ARG A 11 -8.69 11.15 4.50
C ARG A 11 -7.67 10.17 5.09
N ALA A 12 -6.51 10.67 5.51
CA ALA A 12 -5.49 9.87 6.19
C ALA A 12 -6.00 9.35 7.54
N LEU A 13 -6.70 10.20 8.30
CA LEU A 13 -7.36 9.81 9.54
C LEU A 13 -8.40 8.71 9.28
N LEU A 14 -9.25 8.88 8.27
CA LEU A 14 -10.25 7.89 7.89
C LEU A 14 -9.60 6.53 7.52
N LEU A 15 -8.51 6.55 6.77
CA LEU A 15 -7.74 5.35 6.42
C LEU A 15 -7.13 4.66 7.65
N MET A 16 -6.78 5.41 8.69
CA MET A 16 -6.23 4.87 9.94
C MET A 16 -7.28 4.25 10.86
N VAL A 17 -8.56 4.64 10.75
CA VAL A 17 -9.62 4.08 11.61
C VAL A 17 -9.68 2.56 11.50
N PHE A 18 -9.65 2.02 10.28
CA PHE A 18 -9.74 0.58 10.05
C PHE A 18 -8.59 -0.23 10.71
N PRO A 19 -7.29 0.05 10.48
CA PRO A 19 -6.22 -0.66 11.15
C PRO A 19 -6.20 -0.46 12.67
N LEU A 20 -6.62 0.71 13.17
CA LEU A 20 -6.71 0.95 14.62
C LEU A 20 -7.80 0.10 15.27
N LEU A 21 -8.95 -0.05 14.62
CA LEU A 21 -10.03 -0.93 15.09
C LEU A 21 -9.58 -2.40 15.10
N LEU A 22 -8.91 -2.85 14.04
CA LEU A 22 -8.37 -4.21 13.98
C LEU A 22 -7.33 -4.48 15.06
N TRP A 23 -6.47 -3.49 15.34
CA TRP A 23 -5.47 -3.58 16.40
C TRP A 23 -6.13 -3.59 17.80
N ALA A 24 -7.10 -2.71 18.05
CA ALA A 24 -7.85 -2.66 19.31
C ALA A 24 -8.67 -3.94 19.56
N SER A 25 -9.16 -4.59 18.50
CA SER A 25 -9.84 -5.88 18.59
C SER A 25 -8.90 -7.03 18.98
N GLY A 26 -7.58 -6.82 19.00
CA GLY A 26 -6.60 -7.89 19.28
C GLY A 26 -6.66 -9.03 18.27
N TRP A 27 -7.18 -8.76 17.05
CA TRP A 27 -7.43 -9.80 16.06
C TRP A 27 -6.11 -10.44 15.63
N GLN A 28 -6.01 -11.75 15.83
CA GLN A 28 -4.88 -12.56 15.36
C GLN A 28 -5.27 -13.29 14.08
N TRP A 29 -4.33 -13.41 13.17
CA TRP A 29 -4.53 -14.15 11.94
C TRP A 29 -4.74 -15.63 12.25
N GLN A 30 -5.87 -16.19 11.81
CA GLN A 30 -6.19 -17.60 11.91
C GLN A 30 -6.26 -18.21 10.48
N PRO A 31 -5.78 -19.45 10.27
CA PRO A 31 -5.74 -20.09 8.95
C PRO A 31 -7.12 -20.52 8.43
N GLU A 32 -8.16 -20.41 9.26
CA GLU A 32 -9.51 -20.93 9.01
C GLU A 32 -10.38 -19.97 8.18
N ASN A 33 -9.76 -19.21 7.27
CA ASN A 33 -10.49 -18.35 6.34
C ASN A 33 -10.77 -19.11 5.04
N ASP A 34 -12.03 -19.10 4.61
CA ASP A 34 -12.51 -19.65 3.35
C ASP A 34 -11.53 -19.38 2.19
N CYS A 35 -11.09 -20.46 1.55
CA CYS A 35 -10.11 -20.46 0.47
C CYS A 35 -10.48 -19.50 -0.69
N ARG A 36 -11.78 -19.22 -0.87
CA ARG A 36 -12.32 -18.29 -1.88
C ARG A 36 -12.10 -16.82 -1.54
N TRP A 37 -12.30 -16.43 -0.28
CA TRP A 37 -12.00 -15.08 0.18
C TRP A 37 -10.49 -14.83 0.12
N LEU A 38 -9.68 -15.78 0.57
CA LEU A 38 -8.22 -15.68 0.54
C LEU A 38 -7.67 -15.44 -0.88
N LYS A 39 -8.24 -16.11 -1.89
CA LYS A 39 -7.91 -15.85 -3.31
C LYS A 39 -8.27 -14.43 -3.77
N GLY A 40 -9.39 -13.89 -3.32
CA GLY A 40 -9.78 -12.50 -3.61
C GLY A 40 -8.81 -11.48 -2.99
N TRP A 41 -8.47 -11.65 -1.72
CA TRP A 41 -7.43 -10.84 -1.06
C TRP A 41 -6.08 -10.99 -1.75
N TYR A 42 -5.71 -12.21 -2.15
CA TYR A 42 -4.48 -12.47 -2.88
C TYR A 42 -4.43 -11.73 -4.22
N TRP A 43 -5.50 -11.75 -5.00
CA TRP A 43 -5.62 -10.99 -6.25
C TRP A 43 -5.44 -9.48 -6.02
N LEU A 44 -6.08 -8.92 -4.98
CA LEU A 44 -5.91 -7.52 -4.60
C LEU A 44 -4.46 -7.20 -4.18
N THR A 45 -3.79 -8.12 -3.47
CA THR A 45 -2.38 -7.91 -3.12
C THR A 45 -1.44 -8.07 -4.31
N GLN A 46 -1.80 -8.90 -5.30
CA GLN A 46 -1.03 -9.09 -6.52
C GLN A 46 -1.02 -7.84 -7.39
N THR A 47 -2.08 -7.02 -7.40
CA THR A 47 -2.05 -5.75 -8.15
C THR A 47 -1.00 -4.78 -7.62
N VAL A 48 -0.62 -4.89 -6.34
CA VAL A 48 0.34 -4.01 -5.66
C VAL A 48 1.73 -4.63 -5.53
N THR A 49 1.82 -5.96 -5.47
CA THR A 49 3.06 -6.69 -5.13
C THR A 49 3.66 -7.42 -6.33
N SER A 50 2.87 -7.68 -7.39
CA SER A 50 3.37 -8.37 -8.56
C SER A 50 4.40 -7.50 -9.29
N PRO A 51 5.55 -8.07 -9.70
CA PRO A 51 6.55 -7.36 -10.49
C PRO A 51 5.97 -6.80 -11.80
N TRP A 52 4.87 -7.35 -12.30
CA TRP A 52 4.16 -6.88 -13.50
C TRP A 52 2.91 -6.05 -13.18
N GLY A 53 2.25 -6.32 -12.06
CA GLY A 53 1.01 -5.62 -11.67
C GLY A 53 1.24 -4.25 -11.03
N ALA A 54 2.28 -4.11 -10.21
CA ALA A 54 2.59 -2.85 -9.51
C ALA A 54 2.99 -1.70 -10.46
N PRO A 55 3.82 -1.94 -11.50
CA PRO A 55 4.16 -0.89 -12.46
C PRO A 55 2.97 -0.50 -13.32
N LEU A 56 2.14 -1.48 -13.73
CA LEU A 56 0.99 -1.25 -14.60
C LEU A 56 -0.08 -0.40 -13.89
N THR A 57 -0.41 -0.75 -12.64
CA THR A 57 -1.38 0.00 -11.84
C THR A 57 -0.89 1.41 -11.51
N ASN A 58 0.38 1.56 -11.13
CA ASN A 58 0.97 2.88 -10.89
C ASN A 58 1.04 3.72 -12.16
N ALA A 59 1.42 3.15 -13.31
CA ALA A 59 1.47 3.88 -14.57
C ALA A 59 0.07 4.33 -15.02
N LEU A 60 -0.94 3.47 -14.86
CA LEU A 60 -2.34 3.82 -15.13
C LEU A 60 -2.82 4.95 -14.22
N LEU A 61 -2.55 4.87 -12.92
CA LEU A 61 -2.92 5.90 -11.95
C LEU A 61 -2.21 7.24 -12.24
N ILE A 62 -0.92 7.21 -12.58
CA ILE A 62 -0.16 8.41 -12.96
C ILE A 62 -0.73 9.01 -14.26
N SER A 63 -1.01 8.18 -15.25
CA SER A 63 -1.59 8.62 -16.54
C SER A 63 -2.97 9.22 -16.35
N TRP A 64 -3.83 8.58 -15.54
CA TRP A 64 -5.15 9.08 -15.18
C TRP A 64 -5.07 10.39 -14.40
N PHE A 65 -4.12 10.50 -13.47
CA PHE A 65 -3.89 11.73 -12.70
C PHE A 65 -3.44 12.89 -13.60
N LEU A 66 -2.53 12.62 -14.54
CA LEU A 66 -2.09 13.59 -15.56
C LEU A 66 -3.24 13.99 -16.49
N TRP A 67 -4.13 13.05 -16.84
CA TRP A 67 -5.33 13.32 -17.62
C TRP A 67 -6.32 14.23 -16.88
N CYS A 68 -6.60 13.95 -15.60
CA CYS A 68 -7.45 14.81 -14.77
C CYS A 68 -6.85 16.21 -14.54
N LEU A 69 -5.52 16.37 -14.53
CA LEU A 69 -4.83 17.65 -14.32
C LEU A 69 -4.43 18.37 -15.61
N ARG A 70 -4.98 17.97 -16.76
CA ARG A 70 -4.59 18.48 -18.09
C ARG A 70 -4.73 20.00 -18.28
N TYR A 71 -5.52 20.68 -17.44
CA TYR A 71 -5.62 22.14 -17.43
C TYR A 71 -4.42 22.88 -16.79
N ARG A 72 -3.54 22.19 -16.03
CA ARG A 72 -2.30 22.75 -15.44
C ARG A 72 -1.13 21.76 -15.51
N LEU A 73 -0.67 21.45 -16.72
CA LEU A 73 0.36 20.43 -16.98
C LEU A 73 1.72 20.70 -16.31
N LYS A 74 2.18 21.95 -16.23
CA LYS A 74 3.50 22.28 -15.64
C LYS A 74 3.66 21.86 -14.17
N PRO A 75 2.76 22.25 -13.24
CA PRO A 75 2.83 21.77 -11.86
C PRO A 75 2.47 20.28 -11.72
N ALA A 76 1.61 19.74 -12.59
CA ALA A 76 1.23 18.33 -12.57
C ALA A 76 2.43 17.40 -12.82
N LEU A 77 3.28 17.75 -13.80
CA LEU A 77 4.50 17.01 -14.13
C LEU A 77 5.50 17.02 -12.96
N GLY A 78 5.66 18.17 -12.29
CA GLY A 78 6.51 18.26 -11.10
C GLY A 78 6.03 17.34 -9.97
N LEU A 79 4.72 17.31 -9.70
CA LEU A 79 4.14 16.40 -8.70
C LEU A 79 4.30 14.94 -9.08
N ALA A 80 4.07 14.58 -10.35
CA ALA A 80 4.24 13.22 -10.85
C ALA A 80 5.70 12.74 -10.74
N ALA A 81 6.66 13.62 -11.04
CA ALA A 81 8.09 13.32 -10.89
C ALA A 81 8.47 13.06 -9.43
N ILE A 82 8.01 13.91 -8.50
CA ILE A 82 8.25 13.73 -7.06
C ILE A 82 7.65 12.40 -6.57
N LEU A 83 6.39 12.10 -6.92
CA LEU A 83 5.73 10.85 -6.55
C LEU A 83 6.46 9.62 -7.09
N THR A 84 6.89 9.66 -8.36
CA THR A 84 7.64 8.56 -8.98
C THR A 84 8.99 8.35 -8.31
N ALA A 85 9.71 9.44 -8.01
CA ALA A 85 10.97 9.40 -7.29
C ALA A 85 10.80 8.81 -5.88
N THR A 86 9.78 9.25 -5.12
CA THR A 86 9.47 8.69 -3.80
C THR A 86 9.12 7.20 -3.87
N LEU A 87 8.37 6.77 -4.89
CA LEU A 87 8.05 5.35 -5.10
C LEU A 87 9.30 4.52 -5.35
N LEU A 88 10.21 4.97 -6.23
CA LEU A 88 11.47 4.27 -6.50
C LEU A 88 12.37 4.19 -5.27
N ILE A 89 12.49 5.29 -4.53
CA ILE A 89 13.24 5.33 -3.25
C ILE A 89 12.62 4.35 -2.25
N GLY A 90 11.29 4.33 -2.11
CA GLY A 90 10.59 3.41 -1.22
C GLY A 90 10.79 1.94 -1.59
N GLN A 91 10.81 1.61 -2.89
CA GLN A 91 11.13 0.26 -3.36
C GLN A 91 12.60 -0.10 -3.08
N GLY A 92 13.53 0.84 -3.27
CA GLY A 92 14.94 0.65 -2.91
C GLY A 92 15.13 0.40 -1.42
N MET A 93 14.50 1.21 -0.57
CA MET A 93 14.52 1.05 0.89
C MET A 93 13.95 -0.30 1.32
N LYS A 94 12.88 -0.79 0.68
CA LYS A 94 12.36 -2.15 0.96
C LYS A 94 13.41 -3.24 0.72
N SER A 95 14.22 -3.12 -0.32
CA SER A 95 15.30 -4.08 -0.59
C SER A 95 16.39 -4.04 0.48
N PHE A 96 16.74 -2.85 0.99
CA PHE A 96 17.71 -2.69 2.09
C PHE A 96 17.17 -3.16 3.44
N ILE A 97 15.89 -2.86 3.76
CA ILE A 97 15.27 -3.25 5.04
C ILE A 97 15.07 -4.77 5.12
N LYS A 98 15.01 -5.48 3.98
CA LYS A 98 14.91 -6.94 3.93
C LYS A 98 16.07 -7.65 4.63
N GLU A 99 17.23 -7.00 4.75
CA GLU A 99 18.40 -7.53 5.47
C GLU A 99 18.29 -7.36 7.00
N TRP A 100 17.51 -6.37 7.47
CA TRP A 100 17.42 -6.01 8.89
C TRP A 100 16.12 -6.46 9.57
N GLY A 101 15.06 -6.73 8.79
CA GLY A 101 13.72 -7.01 9.29
C GLY A 101 13.47 -8.45 9.72
N GLN A 102 14.02 -8.90 10.85
CA GLN A 102 13.64 -10.16 11.49
C GLN A 102 12.41 -10.02 12.42
N LYS A 103 11.26 -9.63 11.87
CA LYS A 103 9.97 -9.84 12.56
C LYS A 103 9.22 -10.95 11.85
N PRO A 104 9.04 -12.14 12.49
CA PRO A 104 8.35 -13.24 11.87
C PRO A 104 6.93 -12.79 11.50
N ARG A 105 6.54 -13.09 10.28
CA ARG A 105 5.18 -12.79 9.80
C ARG A 105 4.19 -13.60 10.65
N PRO A 106 2.94 -13.14 10.82
CA PRO A 106 1.95 -13.82 11.67
C PRO A 106 1.77 -15.32 11.38
N TYR A 107 1.93 -15.74 10.12
CA TYR A 107 1.89 -17.15 9.75
C TYR A 107 3.07 -17.97 10.29
N VAL A 108 4.26 -17.37 10.43
CA VAL A 108 5.47 -18.02 10.97
C VAL A 108 5.29 -18.29 12.47
N VAL A 109 4.72 -17.32 13.20
CA VAL A 109 4.42 -17.46 14.63
C VAL A 109 3.37 -18.55 14.88
N TRP A 110 2.38 -18.69 13.97
CA TRP A 110 1.44 -19.80 14.04
C TRP A 110 2.13 -21.14 13.74
N LEU A 111 2.95 -21.21 12.69
CA LEU A 111 3.70 -22.43 12.34
C LEU A 111 4.60 -22.91 13.50
N GLU A 112 5.34 -22.01 14.12
CA GLU A 112 6.22 -22.31 15.27
C GLU A 112 5.47 -22.77 16.52
N LYS A 113 4.18 -22.42 16.63
CA LYS A 113 3.34 -22.82 17.78
C LYS A 113 2.68 -24.19 17.60
N TYR A 114 2.52 -24.66 16.36
CA TYR A 114 1.79 -25.88 16.03
C TYR A 114 2.67 -27.01 15.46
N TYR A 115 3.95 -26.75 15.13
CA TYR A 115 4.91 -27.73 14.61
C TYR A 115 6.28 -27.54 15.25
#